data_AF-A0A358U1H1-F1
#
_entry.id   AF-A0A358U1H1-F1
#
_cell.length_a   1.000
_cell.length_b   1.000
_cell.length_c   1.000
_cell.angle_alpha   90.00
_cell.angle_beta   90.00
_cell.angle_gamma   90.00
#
_symmetry.space_group_name_H-M   'P 1'
#
loop_
_entity.id
_entity.type
_entity.pdbx_description
1 polymer ?
#
loop_
_entity_poly.entity_id
_entity_poly.type
_entity_poly.pdbx_seq_one_letter_code
_entity_poly.pdbx_strand_id
1 'polypeptide(L)'
;MIKNNVNNFKKIPRWLICKVIKLIGSFNHALYMNLYIKYLIKQGMDIKGNPIYIGTTTSFDGKDYSKIHIGDRTVISSDVRFLTHDYSLSRAVEATGRKLQKEIFLVKDIYVGQNCFIGTRSILMPGCNLGDNVIVGAGSVVRGKIPTNSMVLGNPAIIIGNTVQWAEKKMSSDYSFTNDR
;
A
#
# COMPACT_ATOMS: atom_id res chain seq x y z
N MET A 1 -1.85 2.26 39.56
CA MET A 1 -2.38 1.02 38.96
C MET A 1 -1.70 0.77 37.63
N ILE A 2 -0.93 -0.32 37.57
CA ILE A 2 -0.33 -1.03 36.41
C ILE A 2 0.42 -0.16 35.37
N LYS A 3 1.67 0.19 35.70
CA LYS A 3 2.71 0.41 34.68
C LYS A 3 3.06 -0.96 34.10
N ASN A 4 2.53 -1.26 32.92
CA ASN A 4 2.92 -2.45 32.17
C ASN A 4 4.35 -2.28 31.65
N ASN A 5 5.26 -2.94 32.35
CA ASN A 5 6.64 -3.15 32.03
C ASN A 5 6.72 -4.15 30.87
N VAL A 6 6.61 -3.68 29.63
CA VAL A 6 6.72 -4.54 28.44
C VAL A 6 8.07 -4.29 27.77
N ASN A 7 9.02 -5.17 28.11
CA ASN A 7 10.12 -5.64 27.27
C ASN A 7 10.82 -4.60 26.40
N ASN A 8 11.88 -4.02 26.96
CA ASN A 8 12.90 -3.25 26.27
C ASN A 8 13.84 -4.14 25.40
N PHE A 9 13.29 -5.16 24.72
CA PHE A 9 14.04 -5.86 23.68
C PHE A 9 14.22 -4.89 22.51
N LYS A 10 15.47 -4.57 22.16
CA LYS A 10 15.80 -3.81 20.96
C LYS A 10 15.08 -4.48 19.77
N LYS A 11 13.98 -3.89 19.30
CA LYS A 11 13.22 -4.41 18.16
C LYS A 11 14.18 -4.51 16.98
N ILE A 12 14.29 -5.70 16.39
CA ILE A 12 15.13 -5.92 15.22
C ILE A 12 14.71 -4.95 14.11
N PRO A 13 15.65 -4.26 13.44
CA PRO A 13 15.31 -3.31 12.39
C PRO A 13 14.48 -3.97 11.28
N ARG A 14 13.40 -3.30 10.84
CA ARG A 14 12.54 -3.79 9.73
C ARG A 14 13.36 -4.21 8.51
N TRP A 15 14.40 -3.45 8.16
CA TRP A 15 15.24 -3.76 7.01
C TRP A 15 15.96 -5.11 7.16
N LEU A 16 16.41 -5.47 8.37
CA LEU A 16 17.08 -6.74 8.63
C LEU A 16 16.08 -7.90 8.55
N ILE A 17 14.89 -7.73 9.15
CA ILE A 17 13.79 -8.70 9.05
C ILE A 17 13.40 -8.93 7.58
N CYS A 18 13.18 -7.85 6.83
CA CYS A 18 12.80 -7.92 5.42
C CYS A 18 13.92 -8.55 4.57
N LYS A 19 15.20 -8.30 4.89
CA LYS A 19 16.33 -8.92 4.21
C LYS A 19 16.38 -10.43 4.44
N VAL A 20 16.16 -10.88 5.67
CA VAL A 20 16.08 -12.32 6.00
C VAL A 20 14.88 -12.97 5.33
N ILE A 21 13.70 -12.37 5.42
CA ILE A 21 12.47 -12.87 4.76
C ILE A 21 12.68 -12.97 3.24
N LYS A 22 13.32 -11.97 2.62
CA LYS A 22 13.63 -11.98 1.19
C LYS A 22 14.65 -13.06 0.82
N LEU A 23 15.66 -13.29 1.68
CA LEU A 23 16.66 -14.35 1.47
C LEU A 23 16.07 -15.76 1.60
N ILE A 24 15.14 -15.97 2.54
CA ILE A 24 14.38 -17.23 2.62
C ILE A 24 13.49 -17.36 1.37
N GLY A 25 12.90 -16.24 0.94
CA GLY A 25 12.03 -16.14 -0.21
C GLY A 25 12.66 -16.42 -1.56
N SER A 26 13.97 -16.23 -1.72
CA SER A 26 14.65 -16.51 -2.99
C SER A 26 14.61 -17.98 -3.39
N PHE A 27 14.25 -18.88 -2.45
CA PHE A 27 14.07 -20.30 -2.69
C PHE A 27 12.59 -20.73 -2.67
N ASN A 28 11.69 -19.93 -2.10
CA ASN A 28 10.26 -20.24 -1.99
C ASN A 28 9.40 -18.98 -1.84
N HIS A 29 8.73 -18.59 -2.93
CA HIS A 29 7.86 -17.41 -2.97
C HIS A 29 6.63 -17.53 -2.05
N ALA A 30 6.06 -18.72 -1.89
CA ALA A 30 4.91 -18.93 -1.02
C ALA A 30 5.28 -18.74 0.46
N LEU A 31 6.45 -19.26 0.87
CA LEU A 31 6.97 -19.08 2.23
C LEU A 31 7.30 -17.60 2.51
N TYR A 32 7.88 -16.92 1.53
CA TYR A 32 8.11 -15.47 1.57
C TYR A 32 6.83 -14.70 1.88
N MET A 33 5.79 -14.89 1.06
CA MET A 33 4.52 -14.19 1.22
C MET A 33 3.86 -14.51 2.55
N ASN A 34 3.86 -15.77 2.98
CA ASN A 34 3.28 -16.19 4.25
C ASN A 34 3.95 -15.49 5.45
N LEU A 35 5.29 -15.52 5.50
CA LEU A 35 6.05 -14.88 6.59
C LEU A 35 5.88 -13.36 6.59
N TYR A 36 5.88 -12.74 5.40
CA TYR A 36 5.78 -11.30 5.29
C TYR A 36 4.39 -10.77 5.68
N ILE A 37 3.31 -11.42 5.21
CA ILE A 37 1.93 -11.08 5.60
C ILE A 37 1.76 -11.20 7.12
N LYS A 38 2.21 -12.30 7.73
CA LYS A 38 2.16 -12.47 9.21
C LYS A 38 2.91 -11.37 9.95
N TYR A 39 4.07 -10.95 9.43
CA TYR A 39 4.83 -9.84 9.99
C TYR A 39 4.05 -8.51 9.90
N LEU A 40 3.44 -8.21 8.75
CA LEU A 40 2.66 -6.98 8.55
C LEU A 40 1.42 -6.93 9.46
N ILE A 41 0.68 -8.04 9.59
CA ILE A 41 -0.45 -8.16 10.52
C ILE A 41 0.03 -7.94 11.96
N LYS A 42 1.18 -8.50 12.36
CA LYS A 42 1.76 -8.28 13.69
C LYS A 42 2.17 -6.82 13.92
N GLN A 43 2.47 -6.04 12.88
CA GLN A 43 2.69 -4.58 12.98
C GLN A 43 1.37 -3.78 13.05
N GLY A 44 0.22 -4.45 12.96
CA GLY A 44 -1.11 -3.87 13.08
C GLY A 44 -1.88 -3.71 11.76
N MET A 45 -1.31 -4.11 10.62
CA MET A 45 -1.99 -3.96 9.32
C MET A 45 -3.24 -4.83 9.22
N ASP A 46 -4.34 -4.25 8.71
CA ASP A 46 -5.56 -4.99 8.41
C ASP A 46 -5.44 -5.62 7.02
N ILE A 47 -5.21 -6.93 6.97
CA ILE A 47 -5.13 -7.68 5.72
C ILE A 47 -6.28 -8.68 5.69
N LYS A 48 -7.23 -8.45 4.78
CA LYS A 48 -8.38 -9.33 4.57
C LYS A 48 -8.06 -10.30 3.43
N GLY A 49 -7.81 -11.55 3.76
CA GLY A 49 -7.47 -12.60 2.79
C GLY A 49 -5.96 -12.73 2.54
N ASN A 50 -5.61 -13.18 1.34
CA ASN A 50 -4.25 -13.51 0.93
C ASN A 50 -3.84 -12.67 -0.29
N PRO A 51 -3.20 -11.50 -0.09
CA PRO A 51 -2.55 -10.76 -1.16
C PRO A 51 -1.62 -11.67 -1.97
N ILE A 52 -1.68 -11.57 -3.30
CA ILE A 52 -0.84 -12.36 -4.21
C ILE A 52 0.64 -12.00 -4.02
N TYR A 53 0.91 -10.70 -3.87
CA TYR A 53 2.27 -10.19 -3.74
C TYR A 53 2.30 -8.86 -2.98
N ILE A 54 3.29 -8.68 -2.11
CA ILE A 54 3.65 -7.38 -1.54
C ILE A 54 5.16 -7.28 -1.57
N GLY A 55 5.71 -6.26 -2.24
CA GLY A 55 7.15 -6.04 -2.29
C GLY A 55 7.74 -5.69 -0.91
N THR A 56 8.83 -6.34 -0.51
CA THR A 56 9.55 -6.01 0.75
C THR A 56 10.04 -4.56 0.83
N THR A 57 10.28 -3.92 -0.31
CA THR A 57 10.72 -2.52 -0.39
C THR A 57 9.56 -1.53 -0.31
N THR A 58 8.31 -2.01 -0.30
CA THR A 58 7.14 -1.18 -0.04
C THR A 58 7.26 -0.52 1.33
N SER A 59 7.07 0.79 1.33
CA SER A 59 7.18 1.65 2.50
C SER A 59 5.78 1.95 3.02
N PHE A 60 5.55 1.58 4.27
CA PHE A 60 4.34 1.89 5.01
C PHE A 60 4.67 2.95 6.04
N ASP A 61 3.91 4.02 6.00
CA ASP A 61 4.12 5.20 6.80
C ASP A 61 3.81 4.99 8.29
N GLY A 62 4.58 5.68 9.15
CA GLY A 62 4.51 5.56 10.60
C GLY A 62 5.04 4.24 11.16
N LYS A 63 4.75 4.02 12.45
CA LYS A 63 5.05 2.77 13.19
C LYS A 63 3.81 1.93 13.48
N ASP A 64 2.64 2.49 13.24
CA ASP A 64 1.33 1.88 13.47
C ASP A 64 0.69 1.62 12.10
N TYR A 65 0.61 0.34 11.72
CA TYR A 65 0.06 -0.04 10.42
C TYR A 65 -1.46 -0.23 10.44
N SER A 66 -2.14 0.06 11.56
CA SER A 66 -3.59 -0.11 11.73
C SER A 66 -4.46 0.67 10.74
N LYS A 67 -3.88 1.64 10.04
CA LYS A 67 -4.56 2.53 9.08
C LYS A 67 -4.46 2.06 7.64
N ILE A 68 -3.85 0.91 7.41
CA ILE A 68 -3.64 0.35 6.08
C ILE A 68 -4.45 -0.93 6.00
N HIS A 69 -5.41 -0.93 5.07
CA HIS A 69 -6.36 -2.01 4.84
C HIS A 69 -6.14 -2.57 3.44
N ILE A 70 -5.77 -3.85 3.36
CA ILE A 70 -5.47 -4.53 2.08
C ILE A 70 -6.42 -5.70 1.87
N GLY A 71 -7.11 -5.70 0.73
CA GLY A 71 -8.01 -6.77 0.31
C GLY A 71 -7.32 -7.99 -0.30
N ASP A 72 -8.12 -9.04 -0.48
CA ASP A 72 -7.68 -10.34 -0.96
C ASP A 72 -7.14 -10.27 -2.38
N ARG A 73 -6.21 -11.16 -2.73
CA ARG A 73 -5.59 -11.30 -4.06
C ARG A 73 -4.95 -10.03 -4.65
N THR A 74 -4.75 -8.99 -3.85
CA THR A 74 -4.12 -7.75 -4.32
C THR A 74 -2.61 -7.93 -4.52
N VAL A 75 -2.08 -7.26 -5.55
CA VAL A 75 -0.66 -7.19 -5.88
C VAL A 75 -0.15 -5.78 -5.56
N ILE A 76 0.85 -5.68 -4.69
CA ILE A 76 1.55 -4.44 -4.36
C ILE A 76 3.00 -4.59 -4.82
N SER A 77 3.34 -3.89 -5.90
CA SER A 77 4.69 -3.92 -6.48
C SER A 77 5.75 -3.35 -5.53
N SER A 78 7.02 -3.48 -5.92
CA SER A 78 8.14 -2.91 -5.18
C SER A 78 8.07 -1.37 -5.11
N ASP A 79 8.69 -0.81 -4.07
CA ASP A 79 8.88 0.63 -3.86
C ASP A 79 7.59 1.47 -3.82
N VAL A 80 6.43 0.83 -3.62
CA VAL A 80 5.18 1.54 -3.38
C VAL A 80 5.24 2.23 -2.01
N ARG A 81 4.70 3.44 -1.91
CA ARG A 81 4.62 4.20 -0.66
C ARG A 81 3.17 4.41 -0.24
N PHE A 82 2.84 3.99 0.97
CA PHE A 82 1.56 4.28 1.62
C PHE A 82 1.80 5.41 2.62
N LEU A 83 1.20 6.58 2.42
CA LEU A 83 1.27 7.72 3.35
C LEU A 83 -0.05 7.86 4.11
N THR A 84 -0.01 7.75 5.43
CA THR A 84 -1.19 7.90 6.29
C THR A 84 -1.24 9.24 6.99
N HIS A 85 -0.13 9.98 7.05
CA HIS A 85 -0.06 11.32 7.62
C HIS A 85 0.41 12.40 6.63
N ASP A 86 -0.01 13.66 6.86
CA ASP A 86 0.40 14.84 6.08
C ASP A 86 0.44 16.12 6.94
N TYR A 87 1.58 16.82 6.93
CA TYR A 87 1.80 18.10 7.63
C TYR A 87 1.54 19.34 6.77
N SER A 88 1.08 19.16 5.52
CA SER A 88 0.76 20.27 4.61
C SER A 88 -0.24 21.26 5.21
N LEU A 89 -1.17 20.76 6.05
CA LEU A 89 -2.15 21.59 6.74
C LEU A 89 -1.52 22.60 7.71
N SER A 90 -0.50 22.21 8.49
CA SER A 90 0.24 23.17 9.34
C SER A 90 0.78 24.31 8.51
N ARG A 91 1.46 23.98 7.41
CA ARG A 91 2.11 24.96 6.53
C ARG A 91 1.07 25.87 5.86
N ALA A 92 -0.06 25.31 5.44
CA ALA A 92 -1.16 26.08 4.87
C ALA A 92 -1.76 27.08 5.89
N VAL A 93 -1.92 26.68 7.16
CA VAL A 93 -2.39 27.59 8.22
C VAL A 93 -1.36 28.68 8.53
N GLU A 94 -0.07 28.35 8.56
CA GLU A 94 0.98 29.35 8.76
C GLU A 94 1.07 30.36 7.62
N ALA A 95 0.80 29.93 6.39
CA ALA A 95 0.73 30.81 5.22
C ALA A 95 -0.40 31.86 5.33
N THR A 96 -1.40 31.66 6.20
CA THR A 96 -2.44 32.68 6.48
C THR A 96 -1.99 33.71 7.53
N GLY A 97 -0.73 33.72 7.94
CA GLY A 97 -0.18 34.61 8.97
C GLY A 97 -0.42 34.16 10.41
N ARG A 98 -1.02 32.99 10.63
CA ARG A 98 -1.25 32.43 11.97
C ARG A 98 -0.02 31.65 12.42
N LYS A 99 0.50 31.91 13.62
CA LYS A 99 1.57 31.09 14.21
C LYS A 99 0.99 29.90 14.97
N LEU A 100 1.43 28.69 14.64
CA LEU A 100 1.04 27.48 15.35
C LEU A 100 1.95 27.27 16.56
N GLN A 101 1.35 27.03 17.74
CA GLN A 101 2.12 26.61 18.92
C GLN A 101 2.50 25.12 18.85
N LYS A 102 1.77 24.34 18.06
CA LYS A 102 2.00 22.91 17.82
C LYS A 102 1.57 22.56 16.40
N GLU A 103 2.32 21.66 15.77
CA GLU A 103 2.00 21.11 14.45
C GLU A 103 0.62 20.44 14.44
N ILE A 104 -0.13 20.71 13.37
CA ILE A 104 -1.37 20.02 13.02
C ILE A 104 -1.12 19.16 11.78
N PHE A 105 -1.59 17.93 11.82
CA PHE A 105 -1.39 17.01 10.72
C PHE A 105 -2.68 16.25 10.45
N LEU A 106 -2.88 15.95 9.17
CA LEU A 106 -3.94 15.05 8.76
C LEU A 106 -3.47 13.63 8.98
N VAL A 107 -4.34 12.79 9.54
CA VAL A 107 -4.17 11.33 9.54
C VAL A 107 -5.40 10.71 8.93
N LYS A 108 -5.22 9.88 7.90
CA LYS A 108 -6.32 9.15 7.26
C LYS A 108 -5.89 7.75 6.88
N ASP A 109 -6.85 6.85 6.96
CA ASP A 109 -6.68 5.47 6.52
C ASP A 109 -6.48 5.38 5.01
N ILE A 110 -5.81 4.32 4.58
CA ILE A 110 -5.71 3.90 3.19
C ILE A 110 -6.42 2.55 3.05
N TYR A 111 -7.39 2.50 2.14
CA TYR A 111 -8.10 1.29 1.80
C TYR A 111 -7.72 0.85 0.38
N VAL A 112 -7.33 -0.41 0.26
CA VAL A 112 -7.11 -1.08 -1.03
C VAL A 112 -8.04 -2.27 -1.09
N GLY A 113 -8.98 -2.26 -2.03
CA GLY A 113 -9.93 -3.35 -2.26
C GLY A 113 -9.28 -4.67 -2.65
N GLN A 114 -10.12 -5.65 -2.97
CA GLN A 114 -9.65 -6.95 -3.45
C GLN A 114 -9.23 -6.88 -4.92
N ASN A 115 -8.34 -7.79 -5.31
CA ASN A 115 -7.89 -7.98 -6.69
C ASN A 115 -7.34 -6.70 -7.35
N CYS A 116 -6.76 -5.80 -6.54
CA CYS A 116 -6.13 -4.59 -7.05
C CYS A 116 -4.70 -4.87 -7.52
N PHE A 117 -4.21 -4.06 -8.45
CA PHE A 117 -2.81 -4.02 -8.84
C PHE A 117 -2.23 -2.64 -8.57
N ILE A 118 -1.20 -2.56 -7.73
CA ILE A 118 -0.50 -1.30 -7.42
C ILE A 118 0.88 -1.33 -8.06
N GLY A 119 1.05 -0.52 -9.10
CA GLY A 119 2.29 -0.44 -9.87
C GLY A 119 3.47 0.12 -9.07
N THR A 120 4.68 -0.30 -9.46
CA THR A 120 5.93 0.07 -8.79
C THR A 120 6.07 1.58 -8.62
N ARG A 121 6.67 2.02 -7.49
CA ARG A 121 6.94 3.43 -7.19
C ARG A 121 5.70 4.35 -7.14
N SER A 122 4.50 3.78 -7.02
CA SER A 122 3.30 4.57 -6.78
C SER A 122 3.23 5.07 -5.33
N ILE A 123 2.55 6.19 -5.11
CA ILE A 123 2.31 6.80 -3.80
C ILE A 123 0.81 6.85 -3.56
N LEU A 124 0.33 6.13 -2.54
CA LEU A 124 -1.04 6.23 -2.05
C LEU A 124 -1.07 7.27 -0.93
N MET A 125 -1.81 8.36 -1.13
CA MET A 125 -1.88 9.50 -0.21
C MET A 125 -2.89 9.25 0.92
N PRO A 126 -2.85 10.06 2.01
CA PRO A 126 -3.79 9.91 3.11
C PRO A 126 -5.25 10.00 2.64
N GLY A 127 -6.06 9.00 2.99
CA GLY A 127 -7.46 8.92 2.57
C GLY A 127 -7.68 8.32 1.17
N CYS A 128 -6.63 7.76 0.56
CA CYS A 128 -6.77 6.95 -0.65
C CYS A 128 -7.66 5.73 -0.36
N ASN A 129 -8.72 5.56 -1.14
CA ASN A 129 -9.64 4.45 -1.02
C ASN A 129 -9.90 3.87 -2.41
N LEU A 130 -9.32 2.71 -2.68
CA LEU A 130 -9.48 1.98 -3.93
C LEU A 130 -10.59 0.95 -3.74
N GLY A 131 -11.60 0.99 -4.62
CA GLY A 131 -12.53 -0.12 -4.78
C GLY A 131 -11.83 -1.36 -5.35
N ASP A 132 -12.62 -2.39 -5.63
CA ASP A 132 -12.08 -3.66 -6.08
C ASP A 132 -11.61 -3.60 -7.55
N ASN A 133 -10.71 -4.50 -7.95
CA ASN A 133 -10.21 -4.61 -9.32
C ASN A 133 -9.57 -3.30 -9.86
N VAL A 134 -9.11 -2.41 -8.98
CA VAL A 134 -8.46 -1.16 -9.39
C VAL A 134 -7.03 -1.43 -9.83
N ILE A 135 -6.64 -0.88 -10.98
CA ILE A 135 -5.27 -0.91 -11.48
C ILE A 135 -4.65 0.47 -11.33
N VAL A 136 -3.56 0.56 -10.59
CA VAL A 136 -2.75 1.78 -10.45
C VAL A 136 -1.47 1.61 -11.27
N GLY A 137 -1.27 2.49 -12.26
CA GLY A 137 -0.05 2.52 -13.07
C GLY A 137 1.19 2.88 -12.24
N ALA A 138 2.36 2.40 -12.67
CA ALA A 138 3.63 2.69 -12.01
C ALA A 138 3.89 4.21 -11.88
N GLY A 139 4.49 4.64 -10.77
CA GLY A 139 4.84 6.04 -10.51
C GLY A 139 3.66 6.97 -10.23
N SER A 140 2.46 6.43 -10.03
CA SER A 140 1.25 7.26 -9.86
C SER A 140 1.12 7.84 -8.45
N VAL A 141 0.54 9.03 -8.32
CA VAL A 141 0.19 9.64 -7.02
C VAL A 141 -1.32 9.64 -6.86
N VAL A 142 -1.82 8.71 -6.05
CA VAL A 142 -3.26 8.42 -5.94
C VAL A 142 -3.85 9.09 -4.71
N ARG A 143 -5.00 9.74 -4.88
CA ARG A 143 -5.70 10.52 -3.86
C ARG A 143 -7.20 10.25 -3.92
N GLY A 144 -7.87 10.30 -2.77
CA GLY A 144 -9.32 10.21 -2.69
C GLY A 144 -9.88 8.83 -3.02
N LYS A 145 -11.14 8.78 -3.44
CA LYS A 145 -11.87 7.53 -3.74
C LYS A 145 -11.72 7.19 -5.22
N ILE A 146 -11.26 5.98 -5.51
CA ILE A 146 -11.19 5.41 -6.85
C ILE A 146 -12.24 4.29 -6.96
N PRO A 147 -13.22 4.39 -7.87
CA PRO A 147 -14.28 3.39 -7.99
C PRO A 147 -13.78 2.00 -8.40
N THR A 148 -14.52 0.96 -8.04
CA THR A 148 -14.30 -0.42 -8.49
C THR A 148 -14.17 -0.51 -10.01
N ASN A 149 -13.31 -1.42 -10.49
CA ASN A 149 -13.00 -1.62 -11.91
C ASN A 149 -12.38 -0.40 -12.61
N SER A 150 -11.75 0.52 -11.89
CA SER A 150 -11.06 1.67 -12.50
C SER A 150 -9.59 1.39 -12.77
N MET A 151 -9.07 1.95 -13.86
CA MET A 151 -7.62 2.07 -14.09
C MET A 151 -7.20 3.53 -13.89
N VAL A 152 -6.17 3.77 -13.10
CA VAL A 152 -5.65 5.12 -12.81
C VAL A 152 -4.16 5.24 -13.09
N LEU A 153 -3.73 6.39 -13.61
CA LEU A 153 -2.30 6.67 -13.85
C LEU A 153 -1.97 8.17 -13.75
N GLY A 154 -0.71 8.47 -13.43
CA GLY A 154 -0.16 9.83 -13.43
C GLY A 154 0.01 10.46 -12.05
N ASN A 155 0.46 11.71 -12.04
CA ASN A 155 0.59 12.54 -10.84
C ASN A 155 0.02 13.95 -11.13
N PRO A 156 -1.21 14.27 -10.66
CA PRO A 156 -2.10 13.40 -9.91
C PRO A 156 -2.63 12.24 -10.76
N ALA A 157 -2.94 11.11 -10.12
CA ALA A 157 -3.52 9.96 -10.81
C ALA A 157 -4.96 10.27 -11.26
N ILE A 158 -5.26 10.00 -12.54
CA ILE A 158 -6.60 10.18 -13.13
C ILE A 158 -7.13 8.84 -13.65
N ILE A 159 -8.45 8.67 -13.66
CA ILE A 159 -9.10 7.50 -14.24
C ILE A 159 -8.96 7.56 -15.77
N ILE A 160 -8.38 6.51 -16.35
CA ILE A 160 -8.13 6.40 -17.80
C ILE A 160 -8.96 5.32 -18.49
N GLY A 161 -9.69 4.52 -17.72
CA GLY A 161 -10.54 3.49 -18.29
C GLY A 161 -11.04 2.50 -17.25
N ASN A 162 -11.71 1.47 -17.75
CA ASN A 162 -12.29 0.39 -16.96
C ASN A 162 -11.45 -0.89 -17.09
N THR A 163 -11.13 -1.53 -15.96
CA THR A 163 -10.30 -2.74 -15.87
C THR A 163 -10.90 -3.91 -16.64
N VAL A 164 -12.20 -4.14 -16.53
CA VAL A 164 -12.88 -5.30 -17.14
C VAL A 164 -12.88 -5.16 -18.66
N GLN A 165 -13.30 -3.99 -19.17
CA GLN A 165 -13.29 -3.71 -20.61
C GLN A 165 -11.88 -3.80 -21.20
N TRP A 166 -10.88 -3.33 -20.46
CA TRP A 166 -9.49 -3.45 -20.89
C TRP A 166 -9.04 -4.91 -20.99
N ALA A 167 -9.41 -5.75 -20.01
CA ALA A 167 -9.12 -7.17 -20.03
C ALA A 167 -9.82 -7.90 -21.18
N GLU A 168 -11.12 -7.65 -21.41
CA GLU A 168 -11.88 -8.23 -22.53
C GLU A 168 -11.24 -7.88 -23.88
N LYS A 169 -10.89 -6.61 -24.08
CA LYS A 169 -10.17 -6.16 -25.28
C LYS A 169 -8.84 -6.91 -25.45
N LYS A 170 -8.08 -7.08 -24.37
CA LYS A 170 -6.80 -7.80 -24.37
C LYS A 170 -6.92 -9.30 -24.59
N MET A 171 -8.04 -9.93 -24.20
CA MET A 171 -8.30 -11.34 -24.47
C MET A 171 -8.78 -11.57 -25.90
N SER A 172 -9.54 -10.63 -26.47
CA SER A 172 -10.05 -10.71 -27.85
C SER A 172 -9.00 -10.41 -28.93
N SER A 173 -7.91 -9.73 -28.56
CA SER A 173 -6.77 -9.52 -29.44
C SER A 173 -5.69 -10.51 -29.01
N ASP A 174 -5.33 -11.49 -29.86
CA ASP A 174 -4.43 -12.65 -29.62
C ASP A 174 -3.09 -12.32 -28.91
N TYR A 175 -3.15 -11.89 -27.65
CA TYR A 175 -2.01 -11.82 -26.77
C TYR A 175 -1.86 -13.21 -26.18
N SER A 176 -0.81 -13.92 -26.58
CA SER A 176 -0.42 -15.18 -25.98
C SER A 176 -0.08 -14.94 -24.50
N PHE A 177 -1.05 -15.13 -23.61
CA PHE A 177 -0.81 -15.17 -22.18
C PHE A 177 0.09 -16.40 -21.92
N THR A 178 1.39 -16.20 -21.74
CA THR A 178 2.26 -17.29 -21.29
C THR A 178 1.90 -17.58 -19.83
N ASN A 179 1.39 -18.79 -19.59
CA ASN A 179 1.19 -19.32 -18.24
C ASN A 179 2.55 -19.71 -17.65
N ASP A 180 3.37 -18.73 -17.29
CA ASP A 180 4.55 -19.01 -16.47
C ASP A 180 4.09 -19.13 -15.02
N ARG A 181 3.99 -20.40 -14.57
CA ARG A 181 3.77 -20.78 -13.18
C ARG A 181 5.06 -20.72 -12.38
#